data_AF-A0A9Q0F117-F1
#
_entry.id   AF-A0A9Q0F117-F1
#
_cell.length_a   1.000
_cell.length_b   1.000
_cell.length_c   1.000
_cell.angle_alpha   90.00
_cell.angle_beta   90.00
_cell.angle_gamma   90.00
#
_symmetry.space_group_name_H-M   'P 1'
#
loop_
_entity.id
_entity.type
_entity.pdbx_description
1 polymer ?
#
loop_
_entity_poly.entity_id
_entity_poly.type
_entity_poly.pdbx_seq_one_letter_code
_entity_poly.pdbx_strand_id
1 'polypeptide(L)'
;LTRKNDSAGFVAVVGKPNVGKSTLSNQMVGQKLSIVTDKPQTTRHRILGICSSTDYQIILYDTPGVIEKKMHKLDSMMMKNVHSATTDADCALIIVDASKPPQKIDEVLEKGMGTHEEKLPTLLVLNKKDLIKPGEIAKKIELETSISFSFVQWYEKFTDVDEVIPVSAKYGHGVEDVKEWILSKIPNGPAYYPKDIVSEHPERFFVAEIVREKIFQQFRNEVPYACQVNVVNYKERPTAKDFIQVEILVERNSQKIIIIGRDGKALKSLATAARLGIEDFLQKKVYLEIEVKVRENWRQNEGLLKNYGYGGEIRVI
;
A
#
# COMPACT_ATOMS: atom_id res chain seq x y z
N LEU A 1 28.23 23.04 13.60
CA LEU A 1 26.82 22.78 13.97
C LEU A 1 26.55 21.30 13.76
N THR A 2 27.02 20.46 14.67
CA THR A 2 26.69 19.04 14.72
C THR A 2 25.19 18.94 15.01
N ARG A 3 24.40 18.60 13.98
CA ARG A 3 22.95 18.43 14.15
C ARG A 3 22.72 17.27 15.13
N LYS A 4 21.83 17.54 16.08
CA LYS A 4 21.24 16.57 17.00
C LYS A 4 20.82 15.34 16.19
N ASN A 5 21.19 14.14 16.65
CA ASN A 5 21.00 12.86 15.98
C ASN A 5 19.69 12.80 15.16
N ASP A 6 19.79 12.93 13.84
CA ASP A 6 18.68 12.57 12.96
C ASP A 6 18.48 11.04 13.10
N SER A 7 17.24 10.56 13.20
CA SER A 7 16.92 9.12 13.15
C SER A 7 16.28 8.79 11.81
N ALA A 8 16.79 7.80 11.10
CA ALA A 8 16.31 7.46 9.78
C ALA A 8 16.29 5.95 9.56
N GLY A 9 15.18 5.42 9.08
CA GLY A 9 15.05 3.98 8.88
C GLY A 9 13.85 3.55 8.04
N PHE A 10 13.92 2.32 7.58
CA PHE A 10 12.95 1.65 6.73
C PHE A 10 12.00 0.79 7.58
N VAL A 11 10.72 0.84 7.23
CA VAL A 11 9.65 0.20 7.99
C VAL A 11 8.78 -0.61 7.05
N ALA A 12 8.71 -1.92 7.28
CA ALA A 12 7.85 -2.79 6.51
C ALA A 12 6.41 -2.72 7.01
N VAL A 13 5.46 -2.39 6.14
CA VAL A 13 4.03 -2.39 6.48
C VAL A 13 3.37 -3.63 5.89
N VAL A 14 3.02 -4.61 6.73
CA VAL A 14 2.53 -5.92 6.30
C VAL A 14 1.21 -6.31 6.97
N GLY A 15 0.52 -7.28 6.38
CA GLY A 15 -0.80 -7.71 6.84
C GLY A 15 -1.70 -8.19 5.71
N LYS A 16 -2.79 -8.87 6.07
CA LYS A 16 -3.76 -9.40 5.10
C LYS A 16 -4.40 -8.28 4.25
N PRO A 17 -5.03 -8.60 3.10
CA PRO A 17 -5.78 -7.62 2.33
C PRO A 17 -6.83 -6.90 3.18
N ASN A 18 -7.05 -5.61 2.91
CA ASN A 18 -8.09 -4.76 3.52
C ASN A 18 -8.00 -4.51 5.03
N VAL A 19 -6.86 -4.80 5.68
CA VAL A 19 -6.60 -4.45 7.09
C VAL A 19 -6.28 -2.96 7.28
N GLY A 20 -5.98 -2.22 6.20
CA GLY A 20 -5.76 -0.77 6.22
C GLY A 20 -4.29 -0.33 6.17
N LYS A 21 -3.38 -1.13 5.60
CA LYS A 21 -1.96 -0.80 5.40
C LYS A 21 -1.72 0.53 4.68
N SER A 22 -2.29 0.66 3.49
CA SER A 22 -2.22 1.87 2.68
C SER A 22 -2.90 3.07 3.36
N THR A 23 -3.94 2.84 4.17
CA THR A 23 -4.58 3.91 4.95
C THR A 23 -3.65 4.44 6.04
N LEU A 24 -2.98 3.56 6.78
CA LEU A 24 -2.00 3.95 7.79
C LEU A 24 -0.82 4.69 7.14
N SER A 25 -0.30 4.13 6.04
CA SER A 25 0.83 4.72 5.32
C SER A 25 0.50 6.13 4.80
N ASN A 26 -0.65 6.29 4.15
CA ASN A 26 -1.11 7.60 3.67
C ASN A 26 -1.29 8.60 4.83
N GLN A 27 -1.78 8.15 6.00
CA GLN A 27 -1.90 9.04 7.17
C GLN A 27 -0.56 9.47 7.73
N MET A 28 0.41 8.55 7.84
CA MET A 28 1.73 8.88 8.35
C MET A 28 2.48 9.83 7.42
N VAL A 29 2.37 9.62 6.11
CA VAL A 29 2.96 10.50 5.08
C VAL A 29 2.21 11.84 4.99
N GLY A 30 0.91 11.87 5.31
CA GLY A 30 0.06 13.06 5.14
C GLY A 30 -0.41 13.30 3.70
N GLN A 31 -0.11 12.38 2.79
CA GLN A 31 -0.51 12.42 1.39
C GLN A 31 -1.01 11.04 0.93
N LYS A 32 -1.96 11.04 -0.01
CA LYS A 32 -2.51 9.82 -0.59
C LYS A 32 -1.60 9.29 -1.69
N LEU A 33 -0.72 8.34 -1.34
CA LEU A 33 0.19 7.67 -2.28
C LEU A 33 -0.36 6.32 -2.77
N SER A 34 -1.04 5.60 -1.89
CA SER A 34 -1.56 4.26 -2.17
C SER A 34 -3.09 4.23 -2.32
N ILE A 35 -3.58 3.28 -3.11
CA ILE A 35 -5.01 3.04 -3.33
C ILE A 35 -5.69 2.53 -2.05
N VAL A 36 -6.84 3.11 -1.69
CA VAL A 36 -7.65 2.67 -0.55
C VAL A 36 -9.06 2.31 -1.02
N THR A 37 -9.43 1.04 -0.90
CA THR A 37 -10.78 0.51 -1.18
C THR A 37 -11.00 -0.76 -0.35
N ASP A 38 -12.26 -1.17 -0.24
CA ASP A 38 -12.74 -2.42 0.36
C ASP A 38 -12.47 -3.66 -0.52
N LYS A 39 -12.07 -3.48 -1.79
CA LYS A 39 -11.67 -4.58 -2.67
C LYS A 39 -10.28 -5.09 -2.30
N PRO A 40 -10.07 -6.41 -2.18
CA PRO A 40 -8.74 -6.96 -1.93
C PRO A 40 -7.76 -6.69 -3.08
N GLN A 41 -6.48 -7.02 -2.88
CA GLN A 41 -5.45 -7.01 -3.93
C GLN A 41 -5.26 -5.66 -4.65
N THR A 42 -5.48 -4.57 -3.91
CA THR A 42 -5.36 -3.20 -4.40
C THR A 42 -3.94 -2.68 -4.42
N THR A 43 -3.04 -3.14 -3.57
CA THR A 43 -1.62 -2.78 -3.63
C THR A 43 -0.90 -3.94 -4.29
N ARG A 44 -0.22 -3.70 -5.41
CA ARG A 44 0.49 -4.73 -6.19
C ARG A 44 2.00 -4.48 -6.32
N HIS A 45 2.40 -3.23 -6.22
CA HIS A 45 3.80 -2.81 -6.14
C HIS A 45 4.17 -2.54 -4.68
N ARG A 46 5.47 -2.55 -4.37
CA ARG A 46 6.00 -2.00 -3.11
C ARG A 46 6.03 -0.48 -3.26
N ILE A 47 5.11 0.22 -2.61
CA ILE A 47 5.04 1.68 -2.65
C ILE A 47 5.87 2.23 -1.48
N LEU A 48 6.82 3.09 -1.78
CA LEU A 48 7.65 3.73 -0.77
C LEU A 48 7.03 5.07 -0.39
N GLY A 49 6.67 5.24 0.88
CA GLY A 49 6.16 6.48 1.45
C GLY A 49 7.17 7.06 2.43
N ILE A 50 7.53 8.33 2.26
CA ILE A 50 8.55 9.01 3.07
C ILE A 50 7.84 10.00 4.00
N CYS A 51 7.97 9.78 5.30
CA CYS A 51 7.50 10.67 6.35
C CYS A 51 8.73 11.35 6.98
N SER A 52 8.97 12.61 6.60
CA SER A 52 10.12 13.39 7.09
C SER A 52 9.68 14.44 8.11
N SER A 53 10.52 14.68 9.11
CA SER A 53 10.44 15.82 10.03
C SER A 53 11.82 16.46 10.22
N THR A 54 11.92 17.48 11.06
CA THR A 54 13.18 18.20 11.33
C THR A 54 14.26 17.28 11.87
N ASP A 55 13.88 16.27 12.67
CA ASP A 55 14.82 15.41 13.42
C ASP A 55 14.74 13.92 13.05
N TYR A 56 13.88 13.53 12.09
CA TYR A 56 13.77 12.13 11.68
C TYR A 56 13.28 11.94 10.23
N GLN A 57 13.46 10.73 9.70
CA GLN A 57 12.86 10.26 8.46
C GLN A 57 12.43 8.79 8.55
N ILE A 58 11.13 8.54 8.45
CA ILE A 58 10.54 7.20 8.42
C ILE A 58 10.22 6.85 6.97
N ILE A 59 10.79 5.77 6.45
CA ILE A 59 10.52 5.27 5.10
C ILE A 59 9.64 4.03 5.17
N LEU A 60 8.38 4.17 4.80
CA LEU A 60 7.37 3.11 4.83
C LEU A 60 7.38 2.32 3.52
N TYR A 61 7.57 1.01 3.60
CA TYR A 61 7.23 0.09 2.52
C TYR A 61 5.78 -0.37 2.64
N ASP A 62 4.86 0.27 1.90
CA ASP A 62 3.49 -0.24 1.74
C ASP A 62 3.49 -1.42 0.79
N THR A 63 3.13 -2.59 1.31
CA THR A 63 3.23 -3.87 0.60
C THR A 63 1.88 -4.40 0.13
N PRO A 64 1.87 -5.25 -0.92
CA PRO A 64 0.69 -6.06 -1.24
C PRO A 64 0.16 -6.81 -0.03
N GLY A 65 -1.16 -6.98 0.06
CA GLY A 65 -1.74 -7.82 1.11
C GLY A 65 -1.29 -9.28 0.97
N VAL A 66 -0.87 -9.90 2.07
CA VAL A 66 -0.42 -11.30 2.07
C VAL A 66 -1.58 -12.21 1.67
N ILE A 67 -1.36 -13.00 0.61
CA ILE A 67 -2.36 -13.92 0.05
C ILE A 67 -1.94 -15.37 0.25
N GLU A 68 -2.92 -16.20 0.62
CA GLU A 68 -2.78 -17.63 0.85
C GLU A 68 -2.60 -18.40 -0.46
N LYS A 69 -3.47 -18.13 -1.44
CA LYS A 69 -3.49 -18.82 -2.73
C LYS A 69 -2.89 -17.95 -3.84
N LYS A 70 -1.80 -18.42 -4.43
CA LYS A 70 -1.18 -17.82 -5.62
C LYS A 70 -1.79 -18.46 -6.86
N MET A 71 -2.63 -17.72 -7.58
CA MET A 71 -3.31 -18.20 -8.80
C MET A 71 -2.50 -17.86 -10.05
N HIS A 72 -1.73 -16.78 -9.99
CA HIS A 72 -0.97 -16.25 -11.11
C HIS A 72 0.50 -16.00 -10.75
N LYS A 73 1.35 -15.86 -11.77
CA LYS A 73 2.73 -15.43 -11.59
C LYS A 73 2.83 -14.05 -10.92
N LEU A 74 1.90 -13.14 -11.23
CA LEU A 74 1.74 -11.86 -10.55
C LEU A 74 1.65 -12.04 -9.02
N ASP A 75 0.82 -12.96 -8.55
CA ASP A 75 0.64 -13.23 -7.11
C ASP A 75 1.93 -13.67 -6.45
N SER A 76 2.72 -14.48 -7.16
CA SER A 76 4.02 -14.92 -6.69
C SER A 76 5.02 -13.77 -6.59
N MET A 77 5.02 -12.84 -7.56
CA MET A 77 5.89 -11.66 -7.54
C MET A 77 5.48 -10.65 -6.47
N MET A 78 4.19 -10.45 -6.23
CA MET A 78 3.71 -9.64 -5.12
C MET A 78 4.20 -10.18 -3.78
N MET A 79 4.18 -11.49 -3.56
CA MET A 79 4.69 -12.08 -2.31
C MET A 79 6.21 -11.95 -2.17
N LYS A 80 6.96 -11.93 -3.28
CA LYS A 80 8.39 -11.59 -3.24
C LYS A 80 8.61 -10.14 -2.78
N ASN A 81 7.79 -9.20 -3.24
CA ASN A 81 7.87 -7.80 -2.81
C ASN A 81 7.54 -7.61 -1.32
N VAL A 82 6.63 -8.41 -0.78
CA VAL A 82 6.35 -8.43 0.67
C VAL A 82 7.58 -8.92 1.44
N HIS A 83 8.19 -10.01 0.99
CA HIS A 83 9.37 -10.60 1.63
C HIS A 83 10.63 -9.71 1.53
N SER A 84 10.82 -9.01 0.41
CA SER A 84 11.95 -8.09 0.29
C SER A 84 11.76 -6.86 1.17
N ALA A 85 10.53 -6.35 1.29
CA ALA A 85 10.24 -5.18 2.13
C ALA A 85 10.59 -5.38 3.61
N THR A 86 10.40 -6.59 4.14
CA THR A 86 10.76 -6.92 5.53
C THR A 86 12.24 -7.25 5.69
N THR A 87 12.90 -7.79 4.66
CA THR A 87 14.33 -8.06 4.67
C THR A 87 15.13 -6.75 4.71
N ASP A 88 14.64 -5.74 3.99
CA ASP A 88 15.28 -4.43 3.89
C ASP A 88 14.90 -3.46 5.04
N ALA A 89 14.04 -3.86 5.98
CA ALA A 89 13.49 -2.97 7.00
C ALA A 89 14.23 -3.05 8.35
N ASP A 90 14.27 -1.92 9.07
CA ASP A 90 14.76 -1.82 10.44
C ASP A 90 13.70 -2.27 11.47
N CYS A 91 12.42 -2.16 11.13
CA CYS A 91 11.31 -2.71 11.92
C CYS A 91 10.08 -3.04 11.05
N ALA A 92 9.15 -3.85 11.58
CA ALA A 92 7.91 -4.22 10.90
C ALA A 92 6.64 -3.81 11.66
N LEU A 93 5.64 -3.37 10.90
CA LEU A 93 4.27 -3.14 11.37
C LEU A 93 3.38 -4.26 10.84
N ILE A 94 2.86 -5.10 11.75
CA ILE A 94 1.86 -6.11 11.43
C ILE A 94 0.48 -5.50 11.66
N ILE A 95 -0.25 -5.21 10.59
CA ILE A 95 -1.57 -4.58 10.68
C ILE A 95 -2.66 -5.65 10.63
N VAL A 96 -3.56 -5.61 11.61
CA VAL A 96 -4.74 -6.47 11.68
C VAL A 96 -6.01 -5.65 11.81
N ASP A 97 -7.12 -6.24 11.36
CA ASP A 97 -8.45 -5.64 11.46
C ASP A 97 -9.09 -6.01 12.81
N ALA A 98 -9.09 -5.08 13.76
CA ALA A 98 -9.57 -5.30 15.12
C ALA A 98 -11.11 -5.44 15.20
N SER A 99 -11.82 -5.06 14.13
CA SER A 99 -13.27 -5.23 14.04
C SER A 99 -13.68 -6.66 13.63
N LYS A 100 -12.73 -7.50 13.25
CA LYS A 100 -12.97 -8.89 12.84
C LYS A 100 -12.57 -9.88 13.93
N PRO A 101 -13.09 -11.12 13.89
CA PRO A 101 -12.54 -12.20 14.68
C PRO A 101 -11.03 -12.35 14.38
N PRO A 102 -10.22 -12.67 15.39
CA PRO A 102 -8.78 -12.86 15.22
C PRO A 102 -8.46 -13.82 14.08
N GLN A 103 -7.43 -13.47 13.32
CA GLN A 103 -7.03 -14.17 12.11
C GLN A 103 -5.66 -14.78 12.32
N LYS A 104 -5.42 -15.95 11.72
CA LYS A 104 -4.06 -16.51 11.66
C LYS A 104 -3.17 -15.57 10.85
N ILE A 105 -2.17 -15.00 11.52
CA ILE A 105 -1.15 -14.12 10.92
C ILE A 105 0.19 -14.85 10.73
N ASP A 106 0.28 -16.15 11.02
CA ASP A 106 1.51 -16.95 10.88
C ASP A 106 2.06 -16.82 9.48
N GLU A 107 1.19 -16.90 8.48
CA GLU A 107 1.59 -16.74 7.09
C GLU A 107 2.08 -15.34 6.74
N VAL A 108 1.61 -14.31 7.45
CA VAL A 108 2.12 -12.94 7.30
C VAL A 108 3.53 -12.85 7.86
N LEU A 109 3.84 -13.58 8.94
CA LEU A 109 5.17 -13.62 9.55
C LEU A 109 6.10 -14.56 8.78
N GLU A 110 5.70 -15.79 8.46
CA GLU A 110 6.50 -16.77 7.71
C GLU A 110 6.81 -16.31 6.27
N LYS A 111 5.83 -15.72 5.57
CA LYS A 111 6.02 -15.23 4.20
C LYS A 111 6.52 -13.80 4.18
N GLY A 112 6.18 -13.03 5.22
CA GLY A 112 6.56 -11.63 5.34
C GLY A 112 7.93 -11.50 5.94
N MET A 113 8.20 -11.95 7.16
CA MET A 113 9.51 -11.81 7.80
C MET A 113 10.56 -12.66 7.09
N GLY A 114 11.64 -12.02 6.65
CA GLY A 114 12.80 -12.68 6.10
C GLY A 114 13.44 -13.68 7.07
N THR A 115 14.37 -14.49 6.57
CA THR A 115 15.30 -15.22 7.44
C THR A 115 16.33 -14.23 7.99
N HIS A 116 15.92 -13.43 8.97
CA HIS A 116 16.83 -12.50 9.64
C HIS A 116 17.71 -13.25 10.64
N GLU A 117 19.00 -12.90 10.71
CA GLU A 117 19.93 -13.45 11.72
C GLU A 117 19.57 -12.96 13.13
N GLU A 118 19.00 -11.75 13.23
CA GLU A 118 18.46 -11.16 14.46
C GLU A 118 16.95 -10.94 14.34
N LYS A 119 16.23 -10.95 15.46
CA LYS A 119 14.79 -10.72 15.47
C LYS A 119 14.49 -9.28 15.03
N LEU A 120 13.77 -9.13 13.91
CA LEU A 120 13.27 -7.84 13.44
C LEU A 120 12.28 -7.24 14.47
N PRO A 121 12.51 -6.01 14.98
CA PRO A 121 11.55 -5.35 15.87
C PRO A 121 10.18 -5.26 15.22
N THR A 122 9.14 -5.69 15.93
CA THR A 122 7.81 -5.91 15.34
C THR A 122 6.70 -5.35 16.22
N LEU A 123 5.89 -4.47 15.65
CA LEU A 123 4.70 -3.87 16.28
C LEU A 123 3.42 -4.48 15.70
N LEU A 124 2.53 -4.96 16.57
CA LEU A 124 1.18 -5.35 16.18
C LEU A 124 0.24 -4.14 16.24
N VAL A 125 -0.27 -3.74 15.08
CA VAL A 125 -1.18 -2.59 14.94
C VAL A 125 -2.61 -3.09 14.80
N LEU A 126 -3.43 -2.87 15.83
CA LEU A 126 -4.86 -3.22 15.84
C LEU A 126 -5.66 -2.08 15.19
N ASN A 127 -5.81 -2.13 13.87
CA ASN A 127 -6.48 -1.07 13.11
C ASN A 127 -8.01 -1.20 13.12
N LYS A 128 -8.70 -0.10 12.74
CA LYS A 128 -10.16 0.06 12.71
C LYS A 128 -10.80 0.05 14.08
N LYS A 129 -10.11 0.56 15.10
CA LYS A 129 -10.67 0.70 16.46
C LYS A 129 -11.96 1.53 16.48
N ASP A 130 -12.14 2.45 15.53
CA ASP A 130 -13.36 3.24 15.36
C ASP A 130 -14.62 2.42 15.06
N LEU A 131 -14.47 1.18 14.60
CA LEU A 131 -15.59 0.27 14.33
C LEU A 131 -15.98 -0.58 15.55
N ILE A 132 -15.24 -0.46 16.66
CA ILE A 132 -15.45 -1.26 17.86
C ILE A 132 -16.09 -0.37 18.94
N LYS A 133 -17.08 -0.89 19.66
CA LYS A 133 -17.73 -0.12 20.73
C LYS A 133 -16.74 0.15 21.87
N PRO A 134 -16.75 1.32 22.53
CA PRO A 134 -15.79 1.68 23.58
C PRO A 134 -15.66 0.63 24.70
N GLY A 135 -16.78 0.04 25.14
CA GLY A 135 -16.78 -1.04 26.15
C GLY A 135 -16.38 -2.42 25.63
N GLU A 136 -16.40 -2.64 24.31
CA GLU A 136 -15.85 -3.85 23.69
C GLU A 136 -14.34 -3.72 23.47
N ILE A 137 -13.82 -2.52 23.19
CA ILE A 137 -12.38 -2.26 23.18
C ILE A 137 -11.83 -2.42 24.59
N ALA A 138 -12.47 -1.81 25.59
CA ALA A 138 -12.11 -2.00 26.98
C ALA A 138 -12.26 -3.48 27.38
N LYS A 139 -13.33 -4.21 27.09
CA LYS A 139 -13.34 -5.68 27.33
C LYS A 139 -12.29 -6.47 26.52
N LYS A 140 -11.88 -5.99 25.35
CA LYS A 140 -10.79 -6.56 24.55
C LYS A 140 -9.39 -6.17 25.07
N ILE A 141 -9.28 -5.08 25.86
CA ILE A 141 -8.04 -4.49 26.40
C ILE A 141 -7.98 -4.63 27.94
N GLU A 142 -8.92 -4.13 28.76
CA GLU A 142 -9.12 -4.34 30.22
C GLU A 142 -9.12 -5.81 30.72
N LEU A 143 -9.19 -6.81 29.84
CA LEU A 143 -8.71 -8.17 30.15
C LEU A 143 -7.17 -8.21 30.40
N GLU A 144 -6.52 -7.06 30.60
CA GLU A 144 -5.09 -6.89 30.86
C GLU A 144 -4.77 -6.37 32.28
N THR A 145 -5.68 -5.73 33.03
CA THR A 145 -5.26 -5.03 34.27
C THR A 145 -5.52 -5.78 35.58
N SER A 146 -6.45 -6.75 35.63
CA SER A 146 -6.74 -7.50 36.88
C SER A 146 -6.70 -9.02 36.75
N ILE A 147 -6.59 -9.55 35.54
CA ILE A 147 -6.34 -10.95 35.25
C ILE A 147 -5.50 -10.93 33.97
N SER A 148 -4.18 -11.04 34.12
CA SER A 148 -3.28 -11.41 33.03
C SER A 148 -3.94 -12.55 32.21
N PHE A 149 -3.75 -12.62 30.89
CA PHE A 149 -4.04 -13.79 30.01
C PHE A 149 -5.37 -13.82 29.20
N SER A 150 -5.63 -13.00 28.16
CA SER A 150 -6.61 -13.44 27.13
C SER A 150 -6.49 -12.85 25.71
N PHE A 151 -6.33 -11.53 25.51
CA PHE A 151 -6.29 -10.97 24.14
C PHE A 151 -4.90 -10.97 23.54
N VAL A 152 -3.89 -10.59 24.34
CA VAL A 152 -2.50 -10.88 24.03
C VAL A 152 -2.43 -12.38 23.78
N GLN A 153 -3.03 -13.27 24.61
CA GLN A 153 -2.97 -14.73 24.39
C GLN A 153 -3.63 -15.28 23.13
N TRP A 154 -4.66 -14.62 22.63
CA TRP A 154 -5.30 -14.97 21.37
C TRP A 154 -4.42 -14.67 20.16
N TYR A 155 -3.50 -13.71 20.30
CA TYR A 155 -2.33 -13.54 19.45
C TYR A 155 -1.03 -14.10 20.10
N GLU A 156 -0.96 -14.62 21.34
CA GLU A 156 0.28 -15.17 21.97
C GLU A 156 0.48 -16.65 21.65
N LYS A 157 -0.39 -17.31 20.88
CA LYS A 157 0.16 -18.41 20.06
C LYS A 157 1.16 -17.91 19.01
N PHE A 158 1.25 -16.59 18.82
CA PHE A 158 2.23 -15.85 18.03
C PHE A 158 3.14 -15.07 18.99
N THR A 159 4.15 -15.75 19.55
CA THR A 159 4.90 -15.35 20.74
C THR A 159 6.00 -14.28 20.57
N ASP A 160 6.02 -13.46 19.51
CA ASP A 160 7.22 -12.66 19.25
C ASP A 160 7.02 -11.26 18.65
N VAL A 161 6.00 -10.52 19.10
CA VAL A 161 5.90 -9.05 18.83
C VAL A 161 6.35 -8.25 20.05
N ASP A 162 6.92 -7.07 19.85
CA ASP A 162 7.48 -6.26 20.95
C ASP A 162 6.40 -5.43 21.66
N GLU A 163 5.38 -4.98 20.92
CA GLU A 163 4.31 -4.13 21.44
C GLU A 163 3.02 -4.28 20.62
N VAL A 164 1.89 -3.82 21.18
CA VAL A 164 0.58 -3.81 20.54
C VAL A 164 -0.06 -2.42 20.67
N ILE A 165 -0.43 -1.79 19.55
CA ILE A 165 -1.03 -0.44 19.56
C ILE A 165 -2.37 -0.44 18.79
N PRO A 166 -3.49 -0.04 19.42
CA PRO A 166 -4.77 0.11 18.74
C PRO A 166 -4.91 1.45 18.03
N VAL A 167 -5.24 1.40 16.73
CA VAL A 167 -5.34 2.60 15.88
C VAL A 167 -6.65 2.70 15.11
N SER A 168 -7.01 3.92 14.76
CA SER A 168 -7.90 4.18 13.62
C SER A 168 -7.08 4.91 12.56
N ALA A 169 -6.54 4.16 11.61
CA ALA A 169 -5.83 4.76 10.48
C ALA A 169 -6.75 5.68 9.66
N LYS A 170 -8.06 5.48 9.67
CA LYS A 170 -8.99 6.37 8.96
C LYS A 170 -9.03 7.76 9.57
N TYR A 171 -9.05 7.85 10.89
CA TYR A 171 -9.21 9.11 11.64
C TYR A 171 -7.93 9.61 12.31
N GLY A 172 -6.80 8.91 12.12
CA GLY A 172 -5.50 9.30 12.68
C GLY A 172 -5.30 8.93 14.16
N HIS A 173 -6.29 8.34 14.84
CA HIS A 173 -6.17 8.02 16.26
C HIS A 173 -5.11 6.93 16.50
N GLY A 174 -4.12 7.24 17.35
CA GLY A 174 -3.01 6.35 17.70
C GLY A 174 -1.92 6.21 16.63
N VAL A 175 -2.00 6.99 15.55
CA VAL A 175 -0.95 7.00 14.50
C VAL A 175 0.34 7.62 15.03
N GLU A 176 0.25 8.59 15.94
CA GLU A 176 1.43 9.20 16.56
C GLU A 176 2.15 8.20 17.49
N ASP A 177 1.42 7.46 18.32
CA ASP A 177 1.97 6.38 19.15
C ASP A 177 2.75 5.35 18.30
N VAL A 178 2.24 5.01 17.11
CA VAL A 178 2.95 4.14 16.15
C VAL A 178 4.25 4.78 15.65
N LYS A 179 4.25 6.09 15.35
CA LYS A 179 5.49 6.80 14.95
C LYS A 179 6.50 6.83 16.08
N GLU A 180 6.08 7.15 17.30
CA GLU A 180 6.96 7.17 18.47
C GLU A 180 7.61 5.80 18.70
N TRP A 181 6.83 4.72 18.57
CA TRP A 181 7.37 3.37 18.62
C TRP A 181 8.41 3.13 17.52
N ILE A 182 8.13 3.47 16.27
CA ILE A 182 9.09 3.34 15.15
C ILE A 182 10.38 4.10 15.46
N LEU A 183 10.28 5.34 15.91
CA LEU A 183 11.43 6.19 16.23
C LEU A 183 12.30 5.59 17.34
N SER A 184 11.72 4.78 18.24
CA SER A 184 12.47 4.04 19.26
C SER A 184 13.23 2.82 18.71
N LYS A 185 12.91 2.35 17.50
CA LYS A 185 13.49 1.13 16.90
C LYS A 185 14.44 1.42 15.74
N ILE A 186 14.19 2.46 14.95
CA ILE A 186 15.03 2.79 13.78
C ILE A 186 16.40 3.34 14.22
N PRO A 187 17.45 3.14 13.41
CA PRO A 187 18.79 3.60 13.76
C PRO A 187 18.92 5.13 13.74
N ASN A 188 19.90 5.62 14.49
CA ASN A 188 20.38 6.99 14.31
C ASN A 188 21.16 7.09 13.01
N GLY A 189 20.85 8.07 12.18
CA GLY A 189 21.46 8.23 10.87
C GLY A 189 20.91 9.43 10.10
N PRO A 190 21.66 9.92 9.09
CA PRO A 190 21.17 10.99 8.23
C PRO A 190 19.94 10.54 7.45
N ALA A 191 19.11 11.50 7.04
CA ALA A 191 18.02 11.23 6.11
C ALA A 191 18.55 10.59 4.80
N TYR A 192 17.87 9.55 4.33
CA TYR A 192 18.15 8.86 3.07
C TYR A 192 17.71 9.69 1.85
N TYR A 193 16.64 10.47 2.02
CA TYR A 193 16.00 11.24 0.96
C TYR A 193 15.87 12.72 1.33
N PRO A 194 15.74 13.62 0.34
CA PRO A 194 15.32 15.00 0.57
C PRO A 194 14.06 15.07 1.44
N LYS A 195 14.00 15.99 2.41
CA LYS A 195 12.90 16.03 3.40
C LYS A 195 11.57 16.54 2.81
N ASP A 196 11.60 17.12 1.61
CA ASP A 196 10.46 17.66 0.88
C ASP A 196 9.77 16.63 -0.04
N ILE A 197 10.40 15.47 -0.28
CA ILE A 197 9.78 14.41 -1.08
C ILE A 197 9.05 13.41 -0.19
N VAL A 198 7.91 12.93 -0.69
CA VAL A 198 7.06 11.94 -0.02
C VAL A 198 7.19 10.53 -0.62
N SER A 199 7.86 10.39 -1.76
CA SER A 199 8.13 9.11 -2.42
C SER A 199 9.26 9.25 -3.43
N GLU A 200 9.98 8.15 -3.68
CA GLU A 200 10.96 8.03 -4.77
C GLU A 200 10.31 7.68 -6.13
N HIS A 201 9.04 7.25 -6.11
CA HIS A 201 8.39 6.79 -7.32
C HIS A 201 8.07 7.96 -8.27
N PRO A 202 8.25 7.77 -9.59
CA PRO A 202 8.00 8.83 -10.56
C PRO A 202 6.50 9.18 -10.62
N GLU A 203 6.15 10.42 -10.96
CA GLU A 203 4.75 10.86 -11.10
C GLU A 203 3.92 9.94 -12.01
N ARG A 204 4.53 9.43 -13.08
CA ARG A 204 3.91 8.48 -14.02
C ARG A 204 3.38 7.22 -13.32
N PHE A 205 4.08 6.73 -12.30
CA PHE A 205 3.63 5.60 -11.49
C PHE A 205 2.32 5.96 -10.77
N PHE A 206 2.28 7.10 -10.08
CA PHE A 206 1.09 7.54 -9.36
C PHE A 206 -0.09 7.86 -10.29
N VAL A 207 0.18 8.40 -11.48
CA VAL A 207 -0.84 8.57 -12.52
C VAL A 207 -1.48 7.22 -12.87
N ALA A 208 -0.68 6.18 -13.10
CA ALA A 208 -1.20 4.83 -13.37
C ALA A 208 -2.02 4.29 -12.19
N GLU A 209 -1.53 4.46 -10.96
CA GLU A 209 -2.22 4.04 -9.74
C GLU A 209 -3.55 4.77 -9.52
N ILE A 210 -3.64 6.06 -9.87
CA ILE A 210 -4.88 6.84 -9.80
C ILE A 210 -5.91 6.28 -10.79
N VAL A 211 -5.51 6.03 -12.05
CA VAL A 211 -6.43 5.40 -13.02
C VAL A 211 -6.87 4.03 -12.52
N ARG A 212 -5.93 3.23 -11.99
CA ARG A 212 -6.22 1.92 -11.43
C ARG A 212 -7.19 2.00 -10.25
N GLU A 213 -7.06 3.00 -9.37
CA GLU A 213 -8.03 3.25 -8.30
C GLU A 213 -9.42 3.45 -8.88
N LYS A 214 -9.55 4.26 -9.93
CA LYS A 214 -10.86 4.52 -10.54
C LYS A 214 -11.44 3.27 -11.21
N ILE A 215 -10.58 2.39 -11.76
CA ILE A 215 -11.01 1.06 -12.22
C ILE A 215 -11.56 0.25 -11.03
N PHE A 216 -10.83 0.21 -9.92
CA PHE A 216 -11.28 -0.47 -8.71
C PHE A 216 -12.54 0.15 -8.12
N GLN A 217 -12.80 1.45 -8.26
CA GLN A 217 -14.03 2.07 -7.78
C GLN A 217 -15.22 1.76 -8.69
N GLN A 218 -15.03 1.86 -10.00
CA GLN A 218 -16.11 1.78 -10.98
C GLN A 218 -16.52 0.34 -11.33
N PHE A 219 -15.57 -0.59 -11.46
CA PHE A 219 -15.85 -1.95 -11.93
C PHE A 219 -15.88 -2.96 -10.79
N ARG A 220 -16.53 -4.11 -11.03
CA ARG A 220 -16.73 -5.18 -10.05
C ARG A 220 -16.27 -6.53 -10.61
N ASN A 221 -16.44 -7.59 -9.81
CA ASN A 221 -16.09 -8.96 -10.15
C ASN A 221 -14.60 -9.05 -10.57
N GLU A 222 -14.26 -9.85 -11.56
CA GLU A 222 -12.89 -10.12 -11.99
C GLU A 222 -12.22 -8.95 -12.73
N VAL A 223 -12.99 -7.98 -13.23
CA VAL A 223 -12.50 -6.95 -14.17
C VAL A 223 -11.37 -6.08 -13.57
N PRO A 224 -11.51 -5.48 -12.38
CA PRO A 224 -10.41 -4.71 -11.78
C PRO A 224 -9.12 -5.51 -11.61
N TYR A 225 -9.26 -6.81 -11.30
CA TYR A 225 -8.13 -7.69 -11.04
C TYR A 225 -7.38 -8.10 -12.31
N ALA A 226 -8.04 -8.04 -13.47
CA ALA A 226 -7.44 -8.33 -14.77
C ALA A 226 -6.80 -7.10 -15.46
N CYS A 227 -6.92 -5.91 -14.86
CA CYS A 227 -6.38 -4.67 -15.42
C CYS A 227 -4.91 -4.44 -15.07
N GLN A 228 -4.12 -4.02 -16.05
CA GLN A 228 -2.81 -3.37 -15.89
C GLN A 228 -2.89 -1.97 -16.50
N VAL A 229 -2.32 -0.97 -15.84
CA VAL A 229 -2.35 0.42 -16.32
C VAL A 229 -0.92 0.87 -16.59
N ASN A 230 -0.66 1.39 -17.78
CA ASN A 230 0.63 1.91 -18.19
C ASN A 230 0.49 3.37 -18.66
N VAL A 231 1.38 4.27 -18.24
CA VAL A 231 1.48 5.61 -18.84
C VAL A 231 2.46 5.51 -20.00
N VAL A 232 1.94 5.50 -21.23
CA VAL A 232 2.77 5.31 -22.44
C VAL A 232 3.32 6.63 -22.98
N ASN A 233 2.74 7.76 -22.58
CA ASN A 233 3.21 9.07 -22.96
C ASN A 233 2.89 10.10 -21.87
N TYR A 234 3.85 10.94 -21.53
CA TYR A 234 3.66 12.11 -20.69
C TYR A 234 4.46 13.24 -21.32
N LYS A 235 3.77 14.29 -21.79
CA LYS A 235 4.38 15.51 -22.32
C LYS A 235 3.92 16.71 -21.51
N GLU A 236 4.87 17.33 -20.82
CA GLU A 236 4.66 18.63 -20.17
C GLU A 236 4.48 19.72 -21.24
N ARG A 237 3.50 20.61 -21.04
CA ARG A 237 3.19 21.69 -21.98
C ARG A 237 3.06 23.02 -21.22
N PRO A 238 4.05 23.93 -21.29
CA PRO A 238 4.06 25.15 -20.48
C PRO A 238 2.82 26.06 -20.64
N THR A 239 2.23 26.08 -21.84
CA THR A 239 1.09 26.97 -22.18
C THR A 239 -0.21 26.22 -22.42
N ALA A 240 -0.26 24.92 -22.12
CA ALA A 240 -1.44 24.09 -22.34
C ALA A 240 -1.60 23.06 -21.22
N LYS A 241 -2.63 22.23 -21.30
CA LYS A 241 -2.77 21.09 -20.39
C LYS A 241 -1.64 20.09 -20.64
N ASP A 242 -1.06 19.44 -19.66
CA ASP A 242 -0.12 18.36 -19.94
C ASP A 242 -0.82 17.23 -20.72
N PHE A 243 -0.11 16.58 -21.65
CA PHE A 243 -0.67 15.45 -22.40
C PHE A 243 -0.24 14.15 -21.73
N ILE A 244 -1.21 13.36 -21.30
CA ILE A 244 -0.99 12.06 -20.67
C ILE A 244 -1.77 11.01 -21.45
N GLN A 245 -1.06 10.01 -21.97
CA GLN A 245 -1.65 8.87 -22.64
C GLN A 245 -1.48 7.63 -21.76
N VAL A 246 -2.61 6.98 -21.46
CA VAL A 246 -2.68 5.80 -20.61
C VAL A 246 -3.21 4.61 -21.40
N GLU A 247 -2.57 3.47 -21.23
CA GLU A 247 -3.03 2.19 -21.74
C GLU A 247 -3.58 1.33 -20.58
N ILE A 248 -4.81 0.86 -20.73
CA ILE A 248 -5.42 -0.15 -19.85
C ILE A 248 -5.39 -1.48 -20.58
N LEU A 249 -4.56 -2.40 -20.09
CA LEU A 249 -4.50 -3.78 -20.56
C LEU A 249 -5.49 -4.65 -19.80
N VAL A 250 -6.18 -5.52 -20.54
CA VAL A 250 -7.05 -6.58 -19.99
C VAL A 250 -6.68 -7.92 -20.60
N GLU A 251 -7.10 -9.02 -19.99
CA GLU A 251 -6.77 -10.37 -20.48
C GLU A 251 -7.72 -10.86 -21.57
N ARG A 252 -8.97 -10.39 -21.61
CA ARG A 252 -10.01 -10.91 -22.51
C ARG A 252 -10.77 -9.78 -23.20
N ASN A 253 -11.25 -10.06 -24.41
CA ASN A 253 -12.08 -9.11 -25.15
C ASN A 253 -13.39 -8.76 -24.42
N SER A 254 -13.98 -9.71 -23.69
CA SER A 254 -15.16 -9.45 -22.84
C SER A 254 -14.89 -8.38 -21.77
N GLN A 255 -13.71 -8.41 -21.14
CA GLN A 255 -13.29 -7.39 -20.17
C GLN A 255 -13.09 -6.03 -20.84
N LYS A 256 -12.50 -5.99 -22.05
CA LYS A 256 -12.34 -4.76 -22.84
C LYS A 256 -13.70 -4.13 -23.13
N ILE A 257 -14.68 -4.93 -23.56
CA ILE A 257 -16.06 -4.47 -23.82
C ILE A 257 -16.69 -3.89 -22.55
N ILE A 258 -16.48 -4.51 -21.38
CA ILE A 258 -17.00 -4.00 -20.10
C ILE A 258 -16.39 -2.64 -19.74
N ILE A 259 -15.07 -2.46 -19.92
CA ILE A 259 -14.39 -1.19 -19.62
C ILE A 259 -14.86 -0.07 -20.55
N ILE A 260 -15.02 -0.37 -21.85
CA ILE A 260 -15.56 0.59 -22.82
C ILE A 260 -17.00 0.93 -22.46
N GLY A 261 -17.81 -0.09 -22.19
CA GLY A 261 -19.24 0.01 -21.92
C GLY A 261 -20.04 0.43 -23.16
N ARG A 262 -21.36 0.40 -23.02
CA ARG A 262 -22.29 0.80 -24.09
C ARG A 262 -22.01 2.23 -24.54
N ASP A 263 -21.80 2.42 -25.84
CA ASP A 263 -21.47 3.71 -26.48
C ASP A 263 -20.26 4.44 -25.86
N GLY A 264 -19.32 3.70 -25.26
CA GLY A 264 -18.15 4.29 -24.59
C GLY A 264 -18.44 4.98 -23.25
N LYS A 265 -19.66 4.87 -22.72
CA LYS A 265 -20.08 5.60 -21.50
C LYS A 265 -19.27 5.23 -20.27
N ALA A 266 -18.93 3.95 -20.10
CA ALA A 266 -18.16 3.49 -18.95
C ALA A 266 -16.72 4.03 -19.01
N LEU A 267 -16.07 3.97 -20.17
CA LEU A 267 -14.73 4.54 -20.36
C LEU A 267 -14.72 6.06 -20.17
N LYS A 268 -15.75 6.77 -20.65
CA LYS A 268 -15.89 8.22 -20.44
C LYS A 268 -15.99 8.59 -18.96
N SER A 269 -16.78 7.83 -18.19
CA SER A 269 -16.88 8.00 -16.73
C SER A 269 -15.53 7.76 -16.05
N LEU A 270 -14.85 6.66 -16.40
CA LEU A 270 -13.54 6.31 -15.88
C LEU A 270 -12.51 7.40 -16.18
N ALA A 271 -12.41 7.83 -17.44
CA ALA A 271 -11.48 8.87 -17.88
C ALA A 271 -11.73 10.20 -17.18
N THR A 272 -13.00 10.55 -16.94
CA THR A 272 -13.35 11.79 -16.22
C THR A 272 -12.89 11.73 -14.77
N ALA A 273 -13.19 10.64 -14.06
CA ALA A 273 -12.79 10.46 -12.67
C ALA A 273 -11.27 10.35 -12.51
N ALA A 274 -10.60 9.67 -13.44
CA ALA A 274 -9.16 9.54 -13.48
C ALA A 274 -8.48 10.89 -13.71
N ARG A 275 -8.94 11.66 -14.71
CA ARG A 275 -8.43 13.00 -15.00
C ARG A 275 -8.54 13.91 -13.78
N LEU A 276 -9.68 13.94 -13.10
CA LEU A 276 -9.85 14.77 -11.90
C LEU A 276 -8.88 14.36 -10.78
N GLY A 277 -8.69 13.06 -10.54
CA GLY A 277 -7.72 12.58 -9.56
C GLY A 277 -6.27 12.89 -9.93
N ILE A 278 -5.93 12.83 -11.23
CA ILE A 278 -4.59 13.17 -11.72
C ILE A 278 -4.33 14.68 -11.61
N GLU A 279 -5.31 15.53 -11.95
CA GLU A 279 -5.17 16.97 -11.81
C GLU A 279 -4.99 17.41 -10.35
N ASP A 280 -5.69 16.75 -9.43
CA ASP A 280 -5.54 16.95 -7.99
C ASP A 280 -4.16 16.47 -7.49
N PHE A 281 -3.68 15.32 -7.95
CA PHE A 281 -2.35 14.83 -7.56
C PHE A 281 -1.21 15.71 -8.10
N LEU A 282 -1.27 16.10 -9.38
CA LEU A 282 -0.22 16.89 -10.04
C LEU A 282 -0.34 18.39 -9.77
N GLN A 283 -1.45 18.84 -9.20
CA GLN A 283 -1.81 20.27 -9.06
C GLN A 283 -1.74 21.04 -10.40
N LYS A 284 -2.04 20.35 -11.52
CA LYS A 284 -1.97 20.86 -12.90
C LYS A 284 -3.13 20.35 -13.74
N LYS A 285 -3.48 21.07 -14.82
CA LYS A 285 -4.51 20.61 -15.76
C LYS A 285 -3.94 19.64 -16.78
N VAL A 286 -4.67 18.56 -17.07
CA VAL A 286 -4.21 17.52 -18.00
C VAL A 286 -5.25 17.20 -19.07
N TYR A 287 -4.76 16.86 -20.26
CA TYR A 287 -5.50 16.16 -21.29
C TYR A 287 -5.15 14.67 -21.15
N LEU A 288 -6.12 13.89 -20.70
CA LEU A 288 -5.97 12.45 -20.48
C LEU A 288 -6.59 11.68 -21.65
N GLU A 289 -5.76 10.91 -22.34
CA GLU A 289 -6.19 9.93 -23.34
C GLU A 289 -6.07 8.52 -22.74
N ILE A 290 -7.11 7.70 -22.89
CA ILE A 290 -7.11 6.32 -22.40
C ILE A 290 -7.42 5.37 -23.56
N GLU A 291 -6.53 4.41 -23.79
CA GLU A 291 -6.74 3.31 -24.72
C GLU A 291 -6.91 1.98 -23.97
N VAL A 292 -7.83 1.13 -24.41
CA VAL A 292 -8.04 -0.21 -23.82
C VAL A 292 -7.59 -1.30 -24.80
N LYS A 293 -6.61 -2.12 -24.41
CA LYS A 293 -6.07 -3.21 -25.24
C LYS A 293 -6.19 -4.57 -24.56
N VAL A 294 -6.32 -5.60 -25.38
CA VAL A 294 -6.31 -6.99 -24.91
C VAL A 294 -4.87 -7.50 -24.98
N ARG A 295 -4.38 -7.99 -23.84
CA ARG A 295 -3.10 -8.68 -23.71
C ARG A 295 -3.35 -9.98 -22.95
N GLU A 296 -3.55 -11.06 -23.69
CA GLU A 296 -3.88 -12.36 -23.11
C GLU A 296 -2.79 -12.84 -22.14
N ASN A 297 -3.23 -13.43 -21.03
CA ASN A 297 -2.38 -14.07 -20.03
C ASN A 297 -1.23 -13.20 -19.48
N TRP A 298 -1.37 -11.86 -19.49
CA TRP A 298 -0.30 -10.96 -19.03
C TRP A 298 0.09 -11.22 -17.57
N ARG A 299 -0.86 -11.65 -16.71
CA ARG A 299 -0.61 -11.99 -15.30
C ARG A 299 0.21 -13.26 -15.10
N GLN A 300 0.37 -14.08 -16.14
CA GLN A 300 1.22 -15.28 -16.14
C GLN A 300 2.56 -15.06 -16.85
N ASN A 301 2.71 -13.98 -17.61
CA ASN A 301 3.92 -13.72 -18.39
C ASN A 301 4.97 -12.97 -17.54
N GLU A 302 5.99 -13.69 -17.08
CA GLU A 302 7.04 -13.12 -16.22
C GLU A 302 7.80 -11.95 -16.86
N GLY A 303 8.06 -11.99 -18.17
CA GLY A 303 8.74 -10.89 -18.88
C GLY A 303 7.91 -9.61 -18.87
N LEU A 304 6.61 -9.71 -19.14
CA LEU A 304 5.70 -8.57 -19.06
C LEU A 304 5.59 -8.06 -17.61
N LEU A 305 5.49 -8.96 -16.64
CA LEU A 305 5.41 -8.56 -15.23
C LEU A 305 6.66 -7.80 -14.76
N LYS A 306 7.86 -8.25 -15.17
CA LYS A 306 9.11 -7.52 -14.91
C LYS A 306 9.09 -6.14 -15.56
N ASN A 307 8.66 -6.06 -16.83
CA ASN A 307 8.56 -4.78 -17.54
C ASN A 307 7.59 -3.81 -16.85
N TYR A 308 6.46 -4.30 -16.35
CA TYR A 308 5.48 -3.50 -15.60
C TYR A 308 5.92 -3.16 -14.17
N GLY A 309 7.14 -3.54 -13.76
CA GLY A 309 7.70 -3.19 -12.46
C GLY A 309 7.22 -4.04 -11.29
N TYR A 310 6.66 -5.24 -11.54
CA TYR A 310 6.32 -6.18 -10.49
C TYR A 310 7.54 -6.93 -9.93
N GLY A 311 8.70 -6.79 -10.56
CA GLY A 311 9.96 -7.43 -10.15
C GLY A 311 10.71 -6.74 -9.01
N GLY A 312 10.15 -5.68 -8.43
CA GLY A 312 10.78 -4.89 -7.36
C GLY A 312 11.38 -3.56 -7.85
N GLU A 313 11.64 -3.44 -9.15
CA GLU A 313 12.06 -2.19 -9.80
C GLU A 313 10.89 -1.56 -10.55
N ILE A 314 10.39 -0.41 -10.10
CA ILE A 314 9.37 0.33 -10.84
C ILE A 314 10.07 1.05 -12.00
N ARG A 315 9.93 0.50 -13.21
CA ARG A 315 10.48 1.10 -14.43
C ARG A 315 9.48 2.06 -15.03
N VAL A 316 9.96 3.23 -15.44
CA VAL A 316 9.19 4.14 -16.29
C VAL A 316 9.10 3.49 -17.67
N ILE A 317 7.91 2.98 -18.01
CA ILE A 317 7.54 2.64 -19.38
C ILE A 317 7.18 3.95 -20.12
#